data_AF-A0A101GAX2-F1
#
_entry.id   AF-A0A101GAX2-F1
#
_cell.length_a   1.000
_cell.length_b   1.000
_cell.length_c   1.000
_cell.angle_alpha   90.00
_cell.angle_beta   90.00
_cell.angle_gamma   90.00
#
_symmetry.space_group_name_H-M   'P 1'
#
loop_
_entity.id
_entity.type
_entity.pdbx_description
1 polymer ?
#
loop_
_entity_poly.entity_id
_entity_poly.type
_entity_poly.pdbx_seq_one_letter_code
_entity_poly.pdbx_strand_id
1 'polypeptide(L)'
;MFLKRQVPLAIVFIVGVIMLLSWFIPHEPFANLEIHATQWFDIIASFAMILGALNLLKLQGRKVIRRQKGWFYSLAAVLGFFLTLTFGFFFKGGYYLEVKDVGPNAPYFNQRVSEITHTEVHAVERAFAKVGEGKPINRNFYTHGGALKLYNELSSKGTVVEIKQLPWGSHLQERGTFYSWIFYSIFTPLTSTMFALLAFFVASASYRAFKIRNLEATILLAAGIIIMIGRVPLGAYLTGWLPSWLQWLHLPRLQEWIYQYPNAAGSRAIMIGIGLGIVGTSLRVILGIEKSFMGEK
;
A
#
# COMPACT_ATOMS: atom_id res chain seq x y z
N MET A 1 35.19 24.38 -15.12
CA MET A 1 34.57 23.76 -13.91
C MET A 1 33.18 24.30 -13.62
N PHE A 2 32.98 25.62 -13.71
CA PHE A 2 31.69 26.32 -13.55
C PHE A 2 30.55 25.77 -14.43
N LEU A 3 30.80 25.62 -15.73
CA LEU A 3 29.80 25.11 -16.70
C LEU A 3 29.31 23.69 -16.38
N LYS A 4 30.19 22.81 -15.87
CA LYS A 4 29.82 21.42 -15.52
C LYS A 4 28.90 21.33 -14.30
N ARG A 5 28.86 22.36 -13.44
CA ARG A 5 28.05 22.39 -12.23
C ARG A 5 26.79 23.24 -12.39
N GLN A 6 26.88 24.37 -13.10
CA GLN A 6 25.75 25.27 -13.27
C GLN A 6 24.73 24.80 -14.31
N VAL A 7 25.18 24.12 -15.37
CA VAL A 7 24.26 23.62 -16.39
C VAL A 7 23.26 22.60 -15.81
N PRO A 8 23.68 21.57 -15.05
CA PRO A 8 22.73 20.66 -14.40
C PRO A 8 21.78 21.38 -13.43
N LEU A 9 22.29 22.33 -12.63
CA LEU A 9 21.47 23.09 -11.70
C LEU A 9 20.43 23.96 -12.41
N ALA A 10 20.82 24.62 -13.51
CA ALA A 10 19.92 25.41 -14.32
C ALA A 10 18.84 24.54 -14.97
N ILE A 11 19.18 23.35 -15.45
CA ILE A 11 18.21 22.38 -16.00
C ILE A 11 17.20 21.98 -14.93
N VAL A 12 17.66 21.57 -13.74
CA VAL A 12 16.76 21.18 -12.63
C VAL A 12 15.87 22.34 -12.21
N PHE A 13 16.42 23.56 -12.16
CA PHE A 13 15.66 24.77 -11.84
C PHE A 13 14.56 25.05 -12.87
N ILE A 14 14.91 25.06 -14.16
CA ILE A 14 13.96 25.33 -15.25
C ILE A 14 12.87 24.26 -15.28
N VAL A 15 13.24 22.97 -15.19
CA VAL A 15 12.28 21.87 -15.15
C VAL A 15 11.37 21.98 -13.92
N GLY A 16 11.92 22.29 -12.75
CA GLY A 16 11.15 22.49 -11.52
C GLY A 16 10.14 23.63 -11.62
N VAL A 17 10.54 24.77 -12.22
CA VAL A 17 9.65 25.91 -12.48
C VAL A 17 8.56 25.54 -13.49
N ILE A 18 8.90 24.85 -14.57
CA ILE A 18 7.93 24.38 -15.57
C ILE A 18 6.90 23.43 -14.94
N MET A 19 7.33 22.50 -14.09
CA MET A 19 6.43 21.58 -13.37
C MET A 19 5.51 22.33 -12.41
N LEU A 20 6.04 23.31 -11.69
CA LEU A 20 5.25 24.16 -10.80
C LEU A 20 4.18 24.92 -11.59
N LEU A 21 4.57 25.57 -12.70
CA LEU A 21 3.63 26.31 -13.55
C LEU A 21 2.59 25.40 -14.21
N SER A 22 2.96 24.18 -14.57
CA SER A 22 2.04 23.18 -15.14
C SER A 22 0.87 22.86 -14.21
N TRP A 23 1.10 22.84 -12.89
CA TRP A 23 0.05 22.60 -11.91
C TRP A 23 -0.99 23.74 -11.81
N PHE A 24 -0.61 24.97 -12.16
CA PHE A 24 -1.50 26.14 -12.10
C PHE A 24 -2.17 26.47 -13.45
N ILE A 25 -1.67 25.93 -14.57
CA ILE A 25 -2.12 26.26 -15.92
C ILE A 25 -2.75 25.01 -16.59
N PRO A 26 -4.07 24.79 -16.48
CA PRO A 26 -4.75 23.62 -17.01
C PRO A 26 -5.09 23.78 -18.51
N HIS A 27 -4.10 24.16 -19.34
CA HIS A 27 -4.26 24.18 -20.80
C HIS A 27 -2.96 23.76 -21.52
N GLU A 28 -3.08 23.34 -22.78
CA GLU A 28 -1.94 23.02 -23.64
C GLU A 28 -1.00 24.22 -23.79
N PRO A 29 0.34 24.04 -23.79
CA PRO A 29 1.09 22.77 -23.79
C PRO A 29 1.38 22.18 -22.40
N PHE A 30 0.94 22.82 -21.32
CA PHE A 30 1.31 22.46 -19.95
C PHE A 30 0.46 21.34 -19.33
N ALA A 31 -0.75 21.13 -19.84
CA ALA A 31 -1.69 20.12 -19.34
C ALA A 31 -1.15 18.67 -19.46
N ASN A 32 -0.34 18.37 -20.49
CA ASN A 32 0.21 17.02 -20.72
C ASN A 32 1.58 16.78 -20.08
N LEU A 33 2.23 17.83 -19.54
CA LEU A 33 3.56 17.68 -18.96
C LEU A 33 3.56 16.78 -17.72
N GLU A 34 2.44 16.73 -16.99
CA GLU A 34 2.27 15.82 -15.85
C GLU A 34 2.30 14.35 -16.27
N ILE A 35 1.65 13.98 -17.39
CA ILE A 35 1.65 12.62 -17.92
C ILE A 35 3.06 12.19 -18.32
N HIS A 36 3.82 13.10 -18.96
CA HIS A 36 5.21 12.82 -19.30
C HIS A 36 6.09 12.74 -18.04
N ALA A 37 5.92 13.66 -17.09
CA ALA A 37 6.68 13.67 -15.85
C ALA A 37 6.49 12.39 -15.03
N THR A 38 5.25 11.90 -14.95
CA THR A 38 4.91 10.65 -14.24
C THR A 38 5.56 9.44 -14.90
N GLN A 39 5.57 9.36 -16.24
CA GLN A 39 6.30 8.29 -16.96
C GLN A 39 7.81 8.32 -16.66
N TRP A 40 8.44 9.51 -16.69
CA TRP A 40 9.84 9.67 -16.31
C TRP A 40 10.11 9.28 -14.85
N PHE A 41 9.20 9.67 -13.95
CA PHE A 41 9.26 9.29 -12.54
C PHE A 41 9.18 7.77 -12.37
N ASP A 42 8.26 7.09 -13.04
CA ASP A 42 8.10 5.63 -12.97
C ASP A 42 9.38 4.90 -13.46
N ILE A 43 10.01 5.40 -14.53
CA ILE A 43 11.28 4.87 -15.01
C ILE A 43 12.36 5.01 -13.92
N ILE A 44 12.54 6.21 -13.36
CA ILE A 44 13.55 6.45 -12.31
C ILE A 44 13.23 5.63 -11.05
N ALA A 45 11.97 5.55 -10.64
CA ALA A 45 11.52 4.80 -9.49
C ALA A 45 11.82 3.30 -9.65
N SER A 46 11.63 2.74 -10.85
CA SER A 46 11.97 1.32 -11.12
C SER A 46 13.46 1.03 -10.91
N PHE A 47 14.36 1.91 -11.38
CA PHE A 47 15.80 1.78 -11.12
C PHE A 47 16.14 1.96 -9.64
N ALA A 48 15.51 2.91 -8.97
CA ALA A 48 15.71 3.15 -7.54
C ALA A 48 15.26 1.93 -6.70
N MET A 49 14.15 1.27 -7.07
CA MET A 49 13.69 0.04 -6.43
C MET A 49 14.71 -1.08 -6.59
N ILE A 50 15.26 -1.27 -7.79
CA ILE A 50 16.30 -2.27 -8.05
C ILE A 50 17.55 -1.98 -7.23
N LEU A 51 18.03 -0.72 -7.23
CA LEU A 51 19.19 -0.30 -6.43
C LEU A 51 18.93 -0.50 -4.93
N GLY A 52 17.72 -0.21 -4.45
CA GLY A 52 17.30 -0.45 -3.07
C GLY A 52 17.35 -1.93 -2.70
N ALA A 53 16.82 -2.80 -3.55
CA ALA A 53 16.86 -4.25 -3.36
C ALA A 53 18.31 -4.80 -3.37
N LEU A 54 19.13 -4.36 -4.34
CA LEU A 54 20.55 -4.74 -4.42
C LEU A 54 21.34 -4.26 -3.21
N ASN A 55 21.07 -3.05 -2.71
CA ASN A 55 21.72 -2.52 -1.52
C ASN A 55 21.35 -3.33 -0.27
N LEU A 56 20.07 -3.68 -0.12
CA LEU A 56 19.60 -4.56 0.95
C LEU A 56 20.31 -5.92 0.89
N LEU A 57 20.31 -6.58 -0.28
CA LEU A 57 20.98 -7.87 -0.47
C LEU A 57 22.48 -7.78 -0.19
N LYS A 58 23.15 -6.71 -0.62
CA LYS A 58 24.57 -6.47 -0.33
C LYS A 58 24.82 -6.33 1.16
N LEU A 59 23.99 -5.58 1.87
CA LEU A 59 24.13 -5.36 3.32
C LEU A 59 23.85 -6.64 4.12
N GLN A 60 22.74 -7.33 3.84
CA GLN A 60 22.38 -8.56 4.53
C GLN A 60 23.31 -9.71 4.15
N GLY A 61 23.67 -9.85 2.87
CA GLY A 61 24.63 -10.84 2.39
C GLY A 61 26.02 -10.68 3.01
N ARG A 62 26.53 -9.44 3.12
CA ARG A 62 27.79 -9.16 3.84
C ARG A 62 27.72 -9.58 5.31
N LYS A 63 26.59 -9.35 6.00
CA LYS A 63 26.38 -9.81 7.38
C LYS A 63 26.43 -11.33 7.50
N VAL A 64 25.83 -12.04 6.55
CA VAL A 64 25.84 -13.52 6.49
C VAL A 64 27.24 -14.05 6.26
N ILE A 65 27.94 -13.55 5.22
CA ILE A 65 29.29 -14.00 4.86
C ILE A 65 30.28 -13.72 6.00
N ARG A 66 30.20 -12.54 6.61
CA ARG A 66 31.08 -12.13 7.71
C ARG A 66 30.63 -12.61 9.09
N ARG A 67 29.56 -13.42 9.18
CA ARG A 67 28.99 -13.96 10.43
C ARG A 67 28.82 -12.90 11.53
N GLN A 68 28.35 -11.70 11.17
CA GLN A 68 28.15 -10.61 12.13
C GLN A 68 27.05 -10.95 13.16
N LYS A 69 26.97 -10.18 14.25
CA LYS A 69 25.92 -10.36 15.26
C LYS A 69 24.53 -10.34 14.61
N GLY A 70 23.76 -11.40 14.82
CA GLY A 70 22.43 -11.56 14.21
C GLY A 70 22.43 -12.04 12.75
N TRP A 71 23.52 -12.62 12.24
CA TRP A 71 23.63 -13.09 10.85
C TRP A 71 22.52 -14.08 10.45
N PHE A 72 21.97 -14.84 11.40
CA PHE A 72 20.88 -15.79 11.13
C PHE A 72 19.62 -15.07 10.63
N TYR A 73 19.29 -13.90 11.19
CA TYR A 73 18.18 -13.08 10.71
C TYR A 73 18.45 -12.50 9.32
N SER A 74 19.70 -12.10 9.05
CA SER A 74 20.12 -11.67 7.72
C SER A 74 20.03 -12.79 6.69
N LEU A 75 20.35 -14.04 7.08
CA LEU A 75 20.18 -15.21 6.21
C LEU A 75 18.71 -15.44 5.88
N ALA A 76 17.83 -15.39 6.90
CA ALA A 76 16.39 -15.50 6.70
C ALA A 76 15.86 -14.41 5.75
N ALA A 77 16.35 -13.16 5.85
CA ALA A 77 15.97 -12.08 4.95
C ALA A 77 16.43 -12.32 3.50
N VAL A 78 17.67 -12.78 3.29
CA VAL A 78 18.20 -13.08 1.95
C VAL A 78 17.43 -14.25 1.32
N LEU A 79 17.21 -15.33 2.07
CA LEU A 79 16.42 -16.48 1.60
C LEU A 79 14.98 -16.07 1.30
N GLY A 80 14.35 -15.30 2.19
CA GLY A 80 13.00 -14.78 2.01
C GLY A 80 12.87 -13.95 0.73
N PHE A 81 13.84 -13.08 0.45
CA PHE A 81 13.87 -12.27 -0.77
C PHE A 81 13.85 -13.17 -2.02
N PHE A 82 14.79 -14.12 -2.12
CA PHE A 82 14.86 -15.02 -3.28
C PHE A 82 13.64 -15.94 -3.39
N LEU A 83 13.10 -16.40 -2.26
CA LEU A 83 11.86 -17.17 -2.23
C LEU A 83 10.71 -16.34 -2.80
N THR A 84 10.46 -15.12 -2.30
CA THR A 84 9.39 -14.28 -2.82
C THR A 84 9.55 -13.92 -4.30
N LEU A 85 10.79 -13.68 -4.74
CA LEU A 85 11.10 -13.37 -6.14
C LEU A 85 10.86 -14.58 -7.05
N THR A 86 11.36 -15.75 -6.68
CA THR A 86 11.16 -16.98 -7.45
C THR A 86 9.68 -17.38 -7.49
N PHE A 87 8.98 -17.33 -6.36
CA PHE A 87 7.55 -17.62 -6.34
C PHE A 87 6.74 -16.62 -7.17
N GLY A 88 7.05 -15.32 -7.11
CA GLY A 88 6.34 -14.31 -7.90
C GLY A 88 6.51 -14.46 -9.42
N PHE A 89 7.72 -14.86 -9.88
CA PHE A 89 8.05 -14.98 -11.31
C PHE A 89 7.74 -16.35 -11.91
N PHE A 90 7.85 -17.44 -11.15
CA PHE A 90 7.70 -18.79 -11.71
C PHE A 90 6.34 -19.42 -11.40
N PHE A 91 5.62 -18.92 -10.39
CA PHE A 91 4.34 -19.48 -9.99
C PHE A 91 3.23 -18.44 -10.14
N LYS A 92 2.39 -18.62 -11.16
CA LYS A 92 1.15 -17.82 -11.29
C LYS A 92 0.22 -18.06 -10.10
N GLY A 93 -0.02 -19.33 -9.77
CA GLY A 93 -0.77 -19.71 -8.56
C GLY A 93 -2.17 -19.10 -8.50
N GLY A 94 -2.87 -19.01 -9.62
CA GLY A 94 -4.17 -18.37 -9.72
C GLY A 94 -4.95 -18.90 -10.92
N TYR A 95 -6.02 -19.63 -10.63
CA TYR A 95 -6.89 -20.28 -11.60
C TYR A 95 -8.30 -19.75 -11.43
N TYR A 96 -9.01 -19.55 -12.54
CA TYR A 96 -10.43 -19.20 -12.52
C TYR A 96 -11.16 -20.09 -13.52
N LEU A 97 -12.46 -20.20 -13.35
CA LEU A 97 -13.30 -20.94 -14.28
C LEU A 97 -14.02 -19.95 -15.19
N GLU A 98 -13.96 -20.22 -16.48
CA GLU A 98 -14.71 -19.51 -17.49
C GLU A 98 -15.88 -20.39 -17.92
N VAL A 99 -17.10 -19.88 -17.75
CA VAL A 99 -18.32 -20.57 -18.15
C VAL A 99 -18.57 -20.24 -19.61
N LYS A 100 -18.75 -21.23 -20.47
CA LYS A 100 -19.13 -21.06 -21.89
C LYS A 100 -20.63 -21.32 -22.10
N ASP A 101 -21.18 -22.26 -21.35
CA ASP A 101 -22.61 -22.55 -21.33
C ASP A 101 -23.02 -22.98 -19.93
N VAL A 102 -24.13 -22.41 -19.42
CA VAL A 102 -24.69 -22.75 -18.11
C VAL A 102 -25.30 -24.17 -18.12
N GLY A 103 -25.74 -24.64 -19.29
CA GLY A 103 -26.35 -25.96 -19.46
C GLY A 103 -27.79 -26.05 -18.91
N PRO A 104 -28.37 -27.26 -18.88
CA PRO A 104 -29.79 -27.46 -18.56
C PRO A 104 -30.15 -27.22 -17.08
N ASN A 105 -29.18 -27.26 -16.17
CA ASN A 105 -29.38 -27.09 -14.72
C ASN A 105 -28.95 -25.70 -14.22
N ALA A 106 -29.47 -24.64 -14.86
CA ALA A 106 -29.16 -23.25 -14.49
C ALA A 106 -29.44 -22.88 -13.01
N PRO A 107 -30.52 -23.36 -12.36
CA PRO A 107 -30.76 -23.05 -10.95
C PRO A 107 -29.65 -23.57 -10.01
N TYR A 108 -29.13 -24.78 -10.28
CA TYR A 108 -28.03 -25.36 -9.50
C TYR A 108 -26.75 -24.54 -9.68
N PHE A 109 -26.42 -24.20 -10.93
CA PHE A 109 -25.26 -23.36 -11.23
C PHE A 109 -25.34 -22.01 -10.50
N ASN A 110 -26.49 -21.33 -10.57
CA ASN A 110 -26.68 -20.02 -9.96
C ASN A 110 -26.53 -20.07 -8.43
N GLN A 111 -27.13 -21.08 -7.79
CA GLN A 111 -26.98 -21.29 -6.35
C GLN A 111 -25.52 -21.56 -5.97
N ARG A 112 -24.87 -22.46 -6.71
CA ARG A 112 -23.50 -22.85 -6.40
C ARG A 112 -22.51 -21.71 -6.58
N VAL A 113 -22.63 -20.95 -7.68
CA VAL A 113 -21.78 -19.77 -7.91
C VAL A 113 -22.06 -18.66 -6.90
N SER A 114 -23.32 -18.49 -6.47
CA SER A 114 -23.70 -17.55 -5.41
C SER A 114 -23.03 -17.87 -4.07
N GLU A 115 -23.07 -19.13 -3.62
CA GLU A 115 -22.37 -19.59 -2.41
C GLU A 115 -20.86 -19.33 -2.49
N ILE A 116 -20.29 -19.57 -3.65
CA ILE A 116 -18.86 -19.55 -3.93
C ILE A 116 -18.32 -18.12 -3.99
N THR A 117 -19.09 -17.20 -4.57
CA THR A 117 -18.72 -15.79 -4.74
C THR A 117 -19.23 -14.89 -3.61
N HIS A 118 -20.04 -15.44 -2.68
CA HIS A 118 -20.76 -14.69 -1.65
C HIS A 118 -21.60 -13.54 -2.25
N THR A 119 -22.23 -13.79 -3.41
CA THR A 119 -23.11 -12.83 -4.10
C THR A 119 -24.54 -13.35 -4.11
N GLU A 120 -25.53 -12.48 -4.32
CA GLU A 120 -26.93 -12.89 -4.42
C GLU A 120 -27.20 -13.76 -5.66
N VAL A 121 -28.06 -14.77 -5.52
CA VAL A 121 -28.42 -15.71 -6.61
C VAL A 121 -28.95 -14.96 -7.85
N HIS A 122 -29.81 -13.95 -7.65
CA HIS A 122 -30.34 -13.12 -8.73
C HIS A 122 -29.29 -12.25 -9.41
N ALA A 123 -28.21 -11.88 -8.72
CA ALA A 123 -27.09 -11.17 -9.33
C ALA A 123 -26.28 -12.11 -10.25
N VAL A 124 -26.11 -13.37 -9.84
CA VAL A 124 -25.47 -14.42 -10.65
C VAL A 124 -26.31 -14.72 -11.89
N GLU A 125 -27.61 -14.90 -11.73
CA GLU A 125 -28.53 -15.17 -12.85
C GLU A 125 -28.46 -14.06 -13.91
N ARG A 126 -28.53 -12.79 -13.49
CA ARG A 126 -28.35 -11.65 -14.41
C ARG A 126 -26.97 -11.62 -15.04
N ALA A 127 -25.93 -11.95 -14.28
CA ALA A 127 -24.57 -11.95 -14.78
C ALA A 127 -24.33 -13.04 -15.84
N PHE A 128 -24.98 -14.21 -15.73
CA PHE A 128 -24.77 -15.34 -16.63
C PHE A 128 -25.96 -15.61 -17.58
N ALA A 129 -26.94 -14.71 -17.67
CA ALA A 129 -28.08 -14.83 -18.58
C ALA A 129 -27.70 -14.89 -20.08
N LYS A 130 -26.55 -14.29 -20.47
CA LYS A 130 -25.96 -14.40 -21.80
C LYS A 130 -24.46 -14.64 -21.66
N VAL A 131 -24.05 -15.89 -21.80
CA VAL A 131 -22.65 -16.30 -21.59
C VAL A 131 -21.76 -16.09 -22.82
N GLY A 132 -22.33 -16.11 -24.04
CA GLY A 132 -21.66 -15.68 -25.27
C GLY A 132 -20.28 -16.31 -25.48
N GLU A 133 -19.23 -15.49 -25.50
CA GLU A 133 -17.84 -15.92 -25.75
C GLU A 133 -17.13 -16.53 -24.52
N GLY A 134 -17.82 -16.63 -23.38
CA GLY A 134 -17.27 -17.16 -22.15
C GLY A 134 -17.15 -16.07 -21.07
N LYS A 135 -17.64 -16.36 -19.87
CA LYS A 135 -17.62 -15.41 -18.75
C LYS A 135 -16.90 -15.99 -17.52
N PRO A 136 -15.90 -15.27 -16.95
CA PRO A 136 -15.20 -15.76 -15.77
C PRO A 136 -16.10 -15.71 -14.54
N ILE A 137 -16.04 -16.76 -13.73
CA ILE A 137 -16.56 -16.75 -12.37
C ILE A 137 -15.63 -15.88 -11.53
N ASN A 138 -16.18 -14.90 -10.81
CA ASN A 138 -15.43 -13.98 -9.95
C ASN A 138 -14.96 -14.66 -8.64
N ARG A 139 -14.26 -15.79 -8.79
CA ARG A 139 -13.55 -16.48 -7.72
C ARG A 139 -12.32 -17.15 -8.29
N ASN A 140 -11.19 -16.73 -7.76
CA ASN A 140 -9.91 -17.32 -8.06
C ASN A 140 -9.59 -18.46 -7.08
N PHE A 141 -8.89 -19.47 -7.58
CA PHE A 141 -8.37 -20.60 -6.84
C PHE A 141 -6.85 -20.55 -6.88
N TYR A 142 -6.24 -20.67 -5.70
CA TYR A 142 -4.78 -20.68 -5.58
C TYR A 142 -4.15 -22.00 -6.06
N THR A 143 -4.94 -23.07 -6.20
CA THR A 143 -4.50 -24.39 -6.71
C THR A 143 -5.34 -24.87 -7.89
N HIS A 144 -4.68 -25.59 -8.81
CA HIS A 144 -5.34 -26.27 -9.92
C HIS A 144 -6.35 -27.31 -9.42
N GLY A 145 -6.01 -28.07 -8.37
CA GLY A 145 -6.91 -29.07 -7.79
C GLY A 145 -8.20 -28.49 -7.20
N GLY A 146 -8.15 -27.27 -6.63
CA GLY A 146 -9.34 -26.55 -6.17
C GLY A 146 -10.26 -26.17 -7.33
N ALA A 147 -9.68 -25.64 -8.42
CA ALA A 147 -10.41 -25.33 -9.64
C ALA A 147 -10.99 -26.59 -10.29
N LEU A 148 -10.24 -27.69 -10.30
CA LEU A 148 -10.66 -28.98 -10.87
C LEU A 148 -11.87 -29.58 -10.13
N LYS A 149 -11.93 -29.44 -8.81
CA LYS A 149 -13.10 -29.89 -8.02
C LYS A 149 -14.36 -29.16 -8.46
N LEU A 150 -14.30 -27.82 -8.58
CA LEU A 150 -15.44 -27.04 -9.04
C LEU A 150 -15.78 -27.34 -10.50
N TYR A 151 -14.76 -27.51 -11.34
CA TYR A 151 -14.93 -27.90 -12.75
C TYR A 151 -15.70 -29.22 -12.85
N ASN A 152 -15.25 -30.27 -12.16
CA ASN A 152 -15.92 -31.58 -12.18
C ASN A 152 -17.35 -31.50 -11.64
N GLU A 153 -17.58 -30.70 -10.59
CA GLU A 153 -18.90 -30.49 -10.00
C GLU A 153 -19.86 -29.85 -11.01
N LEU A 154 -19.45 -28.77 -11.67
CA LEU A 154 -20.27 -28.04 -12.65
C LEU A 154 -20.45 -28.85 -13.95
N SER A 155 -19.39 -29.47 -14.45
CA SER A 155 -19.45 -30.31 -15.66
C SER A 155 -20.32 -31.55 -15.47
N SER A 156 -20.35 -32.16 -14.27
CA SER A 156 -21.25 -33.29 -13.99
C SER A 156 -22.74 -32.93 -14.08
N LYS A 157 -23.08 -31.64 -13.96
CA LYS A 157 -24.45 -31.12 -14.02
C LYS A 157 -24.82 -30.55 -15.39
N GLY A 158 -23.92 -30.66 -16.38
CA GLY A 158 -24.15 -30.24 -17.77
C GLY A 158 -23.67 -28.83 -18.10
N THR A 159 -22.95 -28.15 -17.19
CA THR A 159 -22.37 -26.82 -17.44
C THR A 159 -21.06 -26.96 -18.21
N VAL A 160 -20.90 -26.23 -19.31
CA VAL A 160 -19.65 -26.16 -20.08
C VAL A 160 -18.76 -25.09 -19.44
N VAL A 161 -17.73 -25.54 -18.72
CA VAL A 161 -16.73 -24.69 -18.06
C VAL A 161 -15.35 -25.00 -18.61
N GLU A 162 -14.45 -24.02 -18.57
CA GLU A 162 -13.03 -24.16 -18.90
C GLU A 162 -12.18 -23.58 -17.76
N ILE A 163 -11.12 -24.28 -17.37
CA ILE A 163 -10.17 -23.78 -16.37
C ILE A 163 -9.14 -22.90 -17.08
N LYS A 164 -9.08 -21.62 -16.73
CA LYS A 164 -8.06 -20.70 -17.22
C LYS A 164 -7.14 -20.24 -16.09
N GLN A 165 -5.95 -19.83 -16.47
CA GLN A 165 -4.94 -19.28 -15.56
C GLN A 165 -4.96 -17.76 -15.65
N LEU A 166 -4.74 -17.10 -14.51
CA LEU A 166 -4.59 -15.64 -14.50
C LEU A 166 -3.40 -15.18 -15.36
N PRO A 167 -3.53 -14.03 -16.02
CA PRO A 167 -2.43 -13.41 -16.74
C PRO A 167 -1.31 -12.98 -15.78
N TRP A 168 -0.10 -12.86 -16.32
CA TRP A 168 1.04 -12.37 -15.55
C TRP A 168 0.79 -10.94 -15.07
N GLY A 169 1.11 -10.67 -13.80
CA GLY A 169 0.87 -9.39 -13.14
C GLY A 169 -0.38 -9.42 -12.27
N SER A 170 -1.54 -9.79 -12.84
CA SER A 170 -2.79 -9.84 -12.07
C SER A 170 -2.77 -10.96 -11.02
N HIS A 171 -2.02 -12.04 -11.26
CA HIS A 171 -1.81 -13.13 -10.31
C HIS A 171 -1.17 -12.70 -8.98
N LEU A 172 -0.44 -11.58 -8.95
CA LEU A 172 0.17 -11.02 -7.73
C LEU A 172 -0.77 -10.08 -6.95
N GLN A 173 -1.75 -9.49 -7.62
CA GLN A 173 -2.59 -8.43 -7.05
C GLN A 173 -4.00 -8.93 -6.71
N GLU A 174 -4.50 -9.90 -7.46
CA GLU A 174 -5.86 -10.42 -7.27
C GLU A 174 -6.01 -11.27 -6.01
N ARG A 175 -7.20 -11.23 -5.41
CA ARG A 175 -7.54 -12.07 -4.27
C ARG A 175 -7.76 -13.52 -4.72
N GLY A 176 -7.53 -14.46 -3.82
CA GLY A 176 -7.72 -15.90 -4.09
C GLY A 176 -6.57 -16.54 -4.86
N THR A 177 -5.45 -15.84 -5.05
CA THR A 177 -4.21 -16.39 -5.60
C THR A 177 -3.30 -16.91 -4.49
N PHE A 178 -2.32 -17.73 -4.86
CA PHE A 178 -1.31 -18.26 -3.96
C PHE A 178 -0.47 -17.14 -3.33
N TYR A 179 -0.14 -16.11 -4.11
CA TYR A 179 0.60 -14.95 -3.61
C TYR A 179 -0.22 -14.17 -2.57
N SER A 180 -1.51 -13.95 -2.84
CA SER A 180 -2.44 -13.35 -1.88
C SER A 180 -2.52 -14.17 -0.58
N TRP A 181 -2.54 -15.51 -0.68
CA TRP A 181 -2.51 -16.39 0.49
C TRP A 181 -1.23 -16.24 1.32
N ILE A 182 -0.04 -16.25 0.68
CA ILE A 182 1.23 -15.98 1.38
C ILE A 182 1.19 -14.62 2.06
N PHE A 183 0.74 -13.59 1.34
CA PHE A 183 0.69 -12.23 1.85
C PHE A 183 -0.18 -12.13 3.11
N TYR A 184 -1.42 -12.63 3.06
CA TYR A 184 -2.34 -12.55 4.19
C TYR A 184 -2.03 -13.54 5.32
N SER A 185 -1.43 -14.69 5.02
CA SER A 185 -1.15 -15.72 6.03
C SER A 185 0.20 -15.54 6.71
N ILE A 186 1.18 -14.92 6.03
CA ILE A 186 2.55 -14.77 6.53
C ILE A 186 2.90 -13.30 6.74
N PHE A 187 2.79 -12.49 5.69
CA PHE A 187 3.24 -11.09 5.76
C PHE A 187 2.35 -10.22 6.66
N THR A 188 1.02 -10.35 6.57
CA THR A 188 0.09 -9.56 7.39
C THR A 188 0.25 -9.84 8.89
N PRO A 189 0.32 -11.09 9.38
CA PRO A 189 0.57 -11.34 10.80
C PRO A 189 1.94 -10.84 11.25
N LEU A 190 3.01 -11.08 10.48
CA LEU A 190 4.36 -10.62 10.84
C LEU A 190 4.43 -9.10 10.96
N THR A 191 3.88 -8.37 9.99
CA THR A 191 3.82 -6.90 10.07
C THR A 191 2.96 -6.43 11.24
N SER A 192 1.84 -7.11 11.54
CA SER A 192 1.03 -6.78 12.71
C SER A 192 1.80 -6.94 14.03
N THR A 193 2.67 -7.95 14.15
CA THR A 193 3.53 -8.12 15.34
C THR A 193 4.57 -7.00 15.46
N MET A 194 5.15 -6.57 14.33
CA MET A 194 6.05 -5.42 14.32
C MET A 194 5.34 -4.14 14.75
N PHE A 195 4.13 -3.90 14.24
CA PHE A 195 3.32 -2.73 14.64
C PHE A 195 2.91 -2.80 16.11
N ALA A 196 2.54 -3.98 16.62
CA ALA A 196 2.21 -4.16 18.03
C ALA A 196 3.41 -3.86 18.95
N LEU A 197 4.60 -4.37 18.61
CA LEU A 197 5.84 -4.08 19.34
C LEU A 197 6.20 -2.59 19.25
N LEU A 198 6.10 -2.00 18.05
CA LEU A 198 6.35 -0.58 17.85
C LEU A 198 5.41 0.27 18.71
N ALA A 199 4.11 -0.04 18.71
CA ALA A 199 3.12 0.67 19.53
C ALA A 199 3.46 0.56 21.03
N PHE A 200 3.81 -0.64 21.51
CA PHE A 200 4.23 -0.84 22.89
C PHE A 200 5.48 -0.02 23.25
N PHE A 201 6.53 -0.07 22.42
CA PHE A 201 7.77 0.67 22.68
C PHE A 201 7.60 2.18 22.58
N VAL A 202 6.81 2.67 21.62
CA VAL A 202 6.48 4.10 21.49
C VAL A 202 5.70 4.55 22.72
N ALA A 203 4.65 3.84 23.13
CA ALA A 203 3.89 4.17 24.33
C ALA A 203 4.77 4.17 25.59
N SER A 204 5.64 3.17 25.76
CA SER A 204 6.57 3.07 26.90
C SER A 204 7.63 4.18 26.89
N ALA A 205 8.19 4.52 25.73
CA ALA A 205 9.14 5.61 25.58
C ALA A 205 8.49 6.97 25.84
N SER A 206 7.32 7.23 25.26
CA SER A 206 6.53 8.43 25.48
C SER A 206 6.16 8.60 26.94
N TYR A 207 5.64 7.55 27.61
CA TYR A 207 5.34 7.60 29.04
C TYR A 207 6.56 7.99 29.88
N ARG A 208 7.74 7.40 29.60
CA ARG A 208 8.98 7.74 30.30
C ARG A 208 9.47 9.15 29.98
N ALA A 209 9.39 9.59 28.73
CA ALA A 209 9.83 10.92 28.29
C ALA A 209 8.95 12.05 28.83
N PHE A 210 7.64 11.81 28.97
CA PHE A 210 6.66 12.78 29.47
C PHE A 210 6.46 12.73 30.99
N LYS A 211 7.21 11.87 31.70
CA LYS A 211 7.27 11.86 33.18
C LYS A 211 7.91 13.15 33.75
N ILE A 212 8.37 14.07 32.91
CA ILE A 212 8.94 15.37 33.31
C ILE A 212 7.82 16.42 33.36
N ARG A 213 7.24 16.58 34.55
CA ARG A 213 6.53 17.72 35.20
C ARG A 213 5.94 18.93 34.42
N ASN A 214 5.76 18.92 33.10
CA ASN A 214 5.06 20.01 32.39
C ASN A 214 3.61 19.61 32.00
N LEU A 215 2.69 20.57 32.16
CA LEU A 215 1.28 20.40 31.80
C LEU A 215 1.12 20.13 30.30
N GLU A 216 1.92 20.81 29.48
CA GLU A 216 1.88 20.70 28.02
C GLU A 216 2.13 19.28 27.51
N ALA A 217 3.16 18.59 28.03
CA ALA A 217 3.45 17.25 27.55
C ALA A 217 2.48 16.20 28.11
N THR A 218 1.87 16.46 29.26
CA THR A 218 0.79 15.63 29.79
C THR A 218 -0.46 15.74 28.91
N ILE A 219 -0.81 16.95 28.48
CA ILE A 219 -1.92 17.19 27.54
C ILE A 219 -1.65 16.50 26.20
N LEU A 220 -0.42 16.62 25.69
CA LEU A 220 0.00 15.97 24.45
C LEU A 220 -0.05 14.44 24.55
N LEU A 221 0.42 13.87 25.67
CA LEU A 221 0.34 12.43 25.92
C LEU A 221 -1.11 11.95 26.01
N ALA A 222 -1.95 12.66 26.76
CA ALA A 222 -3.37 12.33 26.90
C ALA A 222 -4.09 12.39 25.54
N ALA A 223 -3.86 13.44 24.75
CA ALA A 223 -4.38 13.57 23.40
C ALA A 223 -3.91 12.43 22.50
N GLY A 224 -2.63 12.06 22.57
CA GLY A 224 -2.06 10.93 21.82
C GLY A 224 -2.72 9.59 22.17
N ILE A 225 -2.96 9.32 23.46
CA ILE A 225 -3.66 8.12 23.92
C ILE A 225 -5.11 8.09 23.39
N ILE A 226 -5.82 9.21 23.48
CA ILE A 226 -7.21 9.33 22.98
C ILE A 226 -7.27 9.05 21.48
N ILE A 227 -6.36 9.62 20.69
CA ILE A 227 -6.29 9.37 19.24
C ILE A 227 -6.00 7.89 18.94
N MET A 228 -5.05 7.29 19.66
CA MET A 228 -4.69 5.89 19.45
C MET A 228 -5.84 4.94 19.77
N ILE A 229 -6.59 5.19 20.85
CA ILE A 229 -7.75 4.36 21.22
C ILE A 229 -8.92 4.60 20.25
N GLY A 230 -9.17 5.85 19.83
CA GLY A 230 -10.25 6.17 18.90
C GLY A 230 -10.09 5.56 17.51
N ARG A 231 -8.85 5.33 17.05
CA ARG A 231 -8.53 4.66 15.77
C ARG A 231 -8.73 3.15 15.77
N VAL A 232 -8.71 2.51 16.93
CA VAL A 232 -8.85 1.05 17.06
C VAL A 232 -10.32 0.74 17.36
N PRO A 233 -10.89 -0.39 16.85
CA PRO A 233 -12.28 -0.77 17.12
C PRO A 233 -12.67 -0.79 18.61
N LEU A 234 -11.68 -0.94 19.51
CA LEU A 234 -11.82 -0.83 20.97
C LEU A 234 -12.48 0.49 21.43
N GLY A 235 -12.16 1.62 20.79
CA GLY A 235 -12.74 2.91 21.17
C GLY A 235 -14.26 2.93 21.04
N ALA A 236 -14.80 2.30 19.98
CA ALA A 236 -16.24 2.19 19.78
C ALA A 236 -16.90 1.30 20.84
N TYR A 237 -16.29 0.17 21.19
CA TYR A 237 -16.82 -0.72 22.24
C TYR A 237 -16.81 -0.06 23.63
N LEU A 238 -15.76 0.70 23.96
CA LEU A 238 -15.62 1.36 25.26
C LEU A 238 -16.56 2.53 25.47
N THR A 239 -16.93 3.26 24.42
CA THR A 239 -17.82 4.42 24.52
C THR A 239 -19.21 4.22 23.92
N GLY A 240 -19.52 3.04 23.38
CA GLY A 240 -20.81 2.74 22.77
C GLY A 240 -22.00 2.80 23.72
N TRP A 241 -21.76 2.71 25.04
CA TRP A 241 -22.78 2.83 26.09
C TRP A 241 -23.12 4.28 26.44
N LEU A 242 -22.43 5.28 25.88
CA LEU A 242 -22.67 6.69 26.19
C LEU A 242 -24.06 7.13 25.69
N PRO A 243 -24.87 7.82 26.53
CA PRO A 243 -26.15 8.38 26.12
C PRO A 243 -26.01 9.40 24.98
N SER A 244 -27.10 9.61 24.22
CA SER A 244 -27.14 10.52 23.06
C SER A 244 -26.59 11.92 23.32
N TRP A 245 -26.83 12.48 24.51
CA TRP A 245 -26.35 13.81 24.92
C TRP A 245 -24.84 13.86 25.19
N LEU A 246 -24.19 12.73 25.47
CA LEU A 246 -22.75 12.62 25.74
C LEU A 246 -21.99 11.99 24.57
N GLN A 247 -22.63 11.80 23.41
CA GLN A 247 -21.99 11.21 22.23
C GLN A 247 -20.82 12.03 21.67
N TRP A 248 -20.67 13.30 22.05
CA TRP A 248 -19.50 14.09 21.69
C TRP A 248 -18.22 13.57 22.36
N LEU A 249 -18.31 12.85 23.49
CA LEU A 249 -17.20 12.13 24.13
C LEU A 249 -16.95 10.74 23.55
N HIS A 250 -17.74 10.30 22.56
CA HIS A 250 -17.51 9.03 21.88
C HIS A 250 -16.10 9.04 21.27
N LEU A 251 -15.23 8.13 21.72
CA LEU A 251 -13.79 8.18 21.42
C LEU A 251 -13.48 8.26 19.91
N PRO A 252 -14.17 7.52 19.03
CA PRO A 252 -14.04 7.70 17.58
C PRO A 252 -14.37 9.10 17.08
N ARG A 253 -15.41 9.76 17.62
CA ARG A 253 -15.78 11.13 17.22
C ARG A 253 -14.78 12.16 17.73
N LEU A 254 -14.29 12.00 18.96
CA LEU A 254 -13.22 12.86 19.50
C LEU A 254 -11.94 12.74 18.67
N GLN A 255 -11.53 11.51 18.35
CA GLN A 255 -10.38 11.28 17.49
C GLN A 255 -10.57 11.92 16.11
N GLU A 256 -11.76 11.81 15.53
CA GLU A 256 -12.05 12.42 14.23
C GLU A 256 -12.02 13.95 14.30
N TRP A 257 -12.58 14.56 15.34
CA TRP A 257 -12.51 16.00 15.55
C TRP A 257 -11.05 16.47 15.69
N ILE A 258 -10.24 15.80 16.50
CA ILE A 258 -8.81 16.14 16.64
C ILE A 258 -8.08 16.01 15.30
N TYR A 259 -8.42 14.98 14.52
CA TYR A 259 -7.80 14.72 13.21
C TYR A 259 -8.21 15.76 12.15
N GLN A 260 -9.49 16.07 12.03
CA GLN A 260 -10.02 16.96 11.00
C GLN A 260 -9.73 18.43 11.26
N TYR A 261 -9.67 18.85 12.52
CA TYR A 261 -9.56 20.27 12.88
C TYR A 261 -8.12 20.62 13.32
N PRO A 262 -7.67 20.39 14.58
CA PRO A 262 -6.31 20.73 15.02
C PRO A 262 -5.20 20.13 14.16
N ASN A 263 -5.26 18.82 13.87
CA ASN A 263 -4.19 18.14 13.15
C ASN A 263 -4.11 18.64 11.69
N ALA A 264 -5.24 18.73 10.99
CA ALA A 264 -5.26 19.28 9.63
C ALA A 264 -4.80 20.74 9.56
N ALA A 265 -5.18 21.58 10.53
CA ALA A 265 -4.71 22.97 10.60
C ALA A 265 -3.21 23.03 10.87
N GLY A 266 -2.71 22.26 11.84
CA GLY A 266 -1.29 22.20 12.20
C GLY A 266 -0.41 21.65 11.07
N SER A 267 -0.83 20.56 10.41
CA SER A 267 -0.09 19.98 9.30
C SER A 267 -0.01 20.93 8.10
N ARG A 268 -1.08 21.68 7.80
CA ARG A 268 -1.07 22.74 6.77
C ARG A 268 -0.12 23.88 7.13
N ALA A 269 -0.14 24.34 8.38
CA ALA A 269 0.79 25.38 8.84
C ALA A 269 2.25 24.92 8.72
N ILE A 270 2.55 23.68 9.10
CA ILE A 270 3.89 23.07 8.94
C ILE A 270 4.26 22.97 7.46
N MET A 271 3.38 22.48 6.59
CA MET A 271 3.66 22.38 5.15
C MET A 271 3.95 23.74 4.52
N ILE A 272 3.18 24.77 4.87
CA ILE A 272 3.43 26.15 4.42
C ILE A 272 4.79 26.63 4.94
N GLY A 273 5.09 26.40 6.22
CA GLY A 273 6.37 26.76 6.82
C GLY A 273 7.56 26.05 6.16
N ILE A 274 7.45 24.75 5.89
CA ILE A 274 8.47 23.97 5.17
C ILE A 274 8.60 24.49 3.74
N GLY A 275 7.50 24.74 3.03
CA GLY A 275 7.51 25.28 1.67
C GLY A 275 8.23 26.63 1.61
N LEU A 276 7.88 27.56 2.49
CA LEU A 276 8.57 28.85 2.62
C LEU A 276 10.05 28.68 3.00
N GLY A 277 10.36 27.73 3.88
CA GLY A 277 11.72 27.36 4.26
C GLY A 277 12.55 26.87 3.07
N ILE A 278 11.99 25.97 2.25
CA ILE A 278 12.62 25.42 1.04
C ILE A 278 12.83 26.53 0.00
N VAL A 279 11.84 27.40 -0.20
CA VAL A 279 11.98 28.57 -1.10
C VAL A 279 13.11 29.47 -0.60
N GLY A 280 13.15 29.76 0.71
CA GLY A 280 14.19 30.57 1.32
C GLY A 280 15.59 29.96 1.22
N THR A 281 15.75 28.64 1.43
CA THR A 281 17.03 27.95 1.23
C THR A 281 17.42 27.91 -0.25
N SER A 282 16.46 27.66 -1.14
CA SER A 282 16.70 27.65 -2.58
C SER A 282 17.16 29.01 -3.07
N LEU A 283 16.54 30.09 -2.60
CA LEU A 283 16.92 31.46 -2.94
C LEU A 283 18.32 31.81 -2.41
N ARG A 284 18.66 31.41 -1.17
CA ARG A 284 20.00 31.59 -0.61
C ARG A 284 21.08 30.87 -1.42
N VAL A 285 20.78 29.66 -1.93
CA VAL A 285 21.68 28.92 -2.81
C VAL A 285 21.81 29.60 -4.18
N ILE A 286 20.71 30.08 -4.77
CA ILE A 286 20.70 30.79 -6.07
C ILE A 286 21.51 32.08 -6.01
N LEU A 287 21.32 32.86 -4.95
CA LEU A 287 22.05 34.12 -4.73
C LEU A 287 23.51 33.90 -4.33
N GLY A 288 23.96 32.64 -4.21
CA GLY A 288 25.33 32.30 -3.85
C GLY A 288 25.69 32.59 -2.39
N ILE A 289 24.71 32.89 -1.54
CA ILE A 289 24.87 33.19 -0.12
C ILE A 289 25.19 31.89 0.64
N GLU A 290 24.53 30.78 0.28
CA GLU A 290 24.83 29.44 0.82
C GLU A 290 25.57 28.58 -0.21
N LYS A 291 26.70 28.02 0.21
CA LYS A 291 27.43 27.02 -0.60
C LYS A 291 26.66 25.70 -0.56
N SER A 292 26.09 25.31 -1.70
CA SER A 292 25.48 23.98 -1.89
C SER A 292 26.46 22.86 -1.48
N PHE A 293 25.98 21.90 -0.66
CA PHE A 293 26.71 20.76 -0.09
C PHE A 293 27.59 19.97 -1.08
N MET A 294 27.36 20.08 -2.39
CA MET A 294 28.21 19.49 -3.44
C MET A 294 29.47 20.33 -3.74
N GLY A 295 30.03 21.02 -2.74
CA GLY A 295 31.06 22.04 -2.93
C GLY A 295 32.24 21.99 -1.97
N GLU A 296 32.36 20.96 -1.13
CA GLU A 296 33.58 20.73 -0.35
C GLU A 296 34.28 19.47 -0.87
N LYS A 297 35.32 19.73 -1.69
CA LYS A 297 36.36 18.84 -2.21
C LYS A 297 35.93 17.49 -2.81
#